data_AF-A0A2D6ZUC9-F1
#
_entry.id   AF-A0A2D6ZUC9-F1
#
_cell.length_a   1.000
_cell.length_b   1.000
_cell.length_c   1.000
_cell.angle_alpha   90.00
_cell.angle_beta   90.00
_cell.angle_gamma   90.00
#
_symmetry.space_group_name_H-M   'P 1'
#
loop_
_entity.id
_entity.type
_entity.pdbx_description
1 polymer ?
#
loop_
_entity_poly.entity_id
_entity_poly.type
_entity_poly.pdbx_seq_one_letter_code
_entity_poly.pdbx_strand_id
1 'polypeptide(L)' 'MFFFLILFLFIIPFSISNKQLIQVSFFPFPYIYELPLYLLILFLFFFGLLIGYILSKFKFWLKK' A
#
# COMPACT_ATOMS: atom_id res chain seq x y z
N MET A 1 -11.23 -15.51 -9.84
CA MET A 1 -10.00 -16.30 -10.07
C MET A 1 -9.02 -15.59 -11.01
N PHE A 2 -9.42 -15.26 -12.24
CA PHE A 2 -8.54 -14.61 -13.24
C PHE A 2 -7.94 -13.26 -12.79
N PHE A 3 -8.72 -12.44 -12.07
CA PHE A 3 -8.23 -11.19 -11.50
C PHE A 3 -7.02 -11.37 -10.58
N PHE A 4 -7.07 -12.36 -9.67
CA PHE A 4 -5.96 -12.62 -8.75
C PHE A 4 -4.71 -13.12 -9.47
N LEU A 5 -4.86 -13.87 -10.56
CA LEU A 5 -3.75 -14.29 -11.41
C LEU A 5 -3.03 -13.09 -12.03
N ILE A 6 -3.78 -12.14 -12.62
CA ILE A 6 -3.20 -10.90 -13.17
C ILE A 6 -2.52 -10.09 -12.06
N LEU A 7 -3.15 -10.01 -10.89
CA LEU A 7 -2.60 -9.31 -9.74
C LEU A 7 -1.25 -9.91 -9.32
N PHE A 8 -1.17 -11.23 -9.19
CA PHE A 8 0.08 -11.92 -8.85
C PHE A 8 1.15 -11.78 -9.94
N LEU A 9 0.76 -11.83 -11.21
CA LEU A 9 1.66 -11.61 -12.34
C LEU A 9 2.34 -10.24 -12.27
N PHE A 10 1.68 -9.24 -11.67
CA PHE A 10 2.27 -7.91 -11.44
C PHE A 10 3.06 -7.83 -10.12
N ILE A 11 2.48 -8.32 -9.01
CA ILE A 11 3.06 -8.18 -7.67
C ILE A 11 4.39 -8.93 -7.54
N ILE A 12 4.50 -10.12 -8.12
CA ILE A 12 5.70 -10.96 -8.01
C ILE A 12 6.92 -10.26 -8.61
N PRO A 13 6.95 -9.89 -9.91
CA PRO A 13 8.10 -9.21 -10.49
C PRO A 13 8.34 -7.84 -9.85
N PHE A 14 7.27 -7.12 -9.46
CA PHE A 14 7.41 -5.87 -8.73
C PHE A 14 8.17 -6.05 -7.41
N SER A 15 7.83 -7.10 -6.64
CA SER A 15 8.49 -7.41 -5.36
C SER A 15 9.94 -7.83 -5.56
N ILE A 16 10.22 -8.63 -6.58
CA ILE A 16 11.59 -9.06 -6.91
C ILE A 16 12.47 -7.87 -7.26
N SER A 17 11.96 -6.96 -8.09
CA SER A 17 12.69 -5.75 -8.51
C SER A 17 12.87 -4.72 -7.38
N ASN A 18 11.98 -4.72 -6.39
CA ASN A 18 11.96 -3.73 -5.30
C ASN A 18 12.23 -4.35 -3.92
N LYS A 19 13.00 -5.45 -3.86
CA LYS A 19 13.40 -6.11 -2.61
C LYS A 19 14.46 -5.35 -1.78
N GLN A 20 14.97 -4.24 -2.30
CA GLN A 20 15.94 -3.40 -1.60
C GLN A 20 15.38 -2.93 -0.26
N LEU A 21 16.21 -2.98 0.79
CA LEU A 21 15.84 -2.50 2.11
C LEU A 21 15.93 -0.98 2.15
N ILE A 22 14.92 -0.36 2.74
CA ILE A 22 14.89 1.08 3.01
C ILE A 22 14.69 1.33 4.49
N GLN A 23 15.25 2.44 4.98
CA GLN A 23 15.02 2.92 6.33
C GLN A 23 13.81 3.84 6.35
N VAL A 24 12.84 3.51 7.19
CA VAL A 24 11.64 4.32 7.42
C VAL A 24 11.71 4.88 8.84
N SER A 25 11.77 6.21 8.94
CA SER A 25 11.70 6.94 10.21
C SER A 25 10.26 7.31 10.54
N PHE A 26 9.80 6.97 11.73
CA PHE A 26 8.41 7.22 12.16
C PHE A 26 8.27 8.53 12.95
N PHE A 27 8.39 9.68 12.29
CA PHE A 27 8.20 10.97 12.97
C PHE A 27 6.78 11.11 13.57
N PRO A 28 6.61 11.66 14.79
CA PRO A 28 7.62 12.26 15.69
C PRO A 28 8.34 11.27 16.61
N PHE A 29 8.06 9.98 16.49
CA PHE A 29 8.67 8.95 17.33
C PHE A 29 10.11 8.64 16.88
N PRO A 30 11.04 8.36 17.81
CA PRO A 30 12.43 8.04 17.50
C PRO A 30 12.62 6.58 17.07
N TYR A 31 11.70 6.05 16.26
CA TYR A 31 11.79 4.68 15.74
C TYR A 31 12.23 4.71 14.28
N ILE A 32 13.25 3.90 13.97
CA ILE A 32 13.73 3.65 12.61
C ILE A 32 13.56 2.16 12.36
N TYR A 33 12.89 1.81 11.26
CA TYR A 33 12.66 0.43 10.88
C TYR A 33 13.15 0.19 9.46
N GLU A 34 13.78 -0.96 9.25
CA GLU A 34 14.25 -1.40 7.94
C GLU A 34 13.28 -2.41 7.34
N LEU A 35 12.77 -2.10 6.16
CA LEU A 35 11.86 -2.99 5.44
C LEU A 35 12.08 -2.93 3.93
N PRO A 36 11.77 -4.01 3.20
CA PRO A 36 11.79 -4.00 1.74
C PRO A 36 10.89 -2.90 1.14
N LEU A 37 11.41 -2.16 0.15
CA LEU A 37 10.70 -1.07 -0.50
C LEU A 37 9.33 -1.49 -1.05
N TYR A 38 9.23 -2.68 -1.63
CA TYR A 38 7.96 -3.17 -2.18
C TYR A 38 6.86 -3.27 -1.11
N LEU A 39 7.19 -3.61 0.14
CA LEU A 39 6.20 -3.68 1.23
C LEU A 39 5.69 -2.29 1.56
N LEU A 40 6.56 -1.28 1.61
CA LEU A 40 6.14 0.10 1.85
C LEU A 40 5.18 0.58 0.77
N ILE A 41 5.54 0.37 -0.50
CA ILE A 41 4.74 0.84 -1.64
C ILE A 41 3.37 0.14 -1.65
N LEU A 42 3.34 -1.18 -1.49
CA LEU A 42 2.08 -1.92 -1.48
C LEU A 42 1.19 -1.52 -0.30
N PHE A 43 1.78 -1.30 0.88
CA PHE A 43 1.07 -0.84 2.06
C PHE A 43 0.44 0.55 1.83
N LEU A 44 1.23 1.52 1.36
CA LEU A 44 0.74 2.88 1.07
C LEU A 44 -0.35 2.88 -0.01
N PHE A 45 -0.17 2.09 -1.07
CA PHE A 45 -1.16 1.95 -2.13
C PHE A 45 -2.49 1.41 -1.60
N PHE A 46 -2.44 0.31 -0.83
CA PHE A 46 -3.64 -0.27 -0.22
C PHE A 46 -4.31 0.69 0.76
N PHE A 47 -3.52 1.39 1.59
CA PHE A 47 -4.04 2.37 2.54
C PHE A 47 -4.72 3.55 1.84
N GLY A 48 -4.14 4.04 0.73
CA GLY A 48 -4.75 5.06 -0.11
C GLY A 48 -6.08 4.64 -0.71
N LEU A 49 -6.17 3.39 -1.21
CA LEU A 49 -7.44 2.82 -1.69
C LEU A 49 -8.49 2.71 -0.58
N LEU A 50 -8.07 2.29 0.61
CA LEU A 50 -8.94 2.15 1.78
C LEU A 50 -9.50 3.52 2.21
N ILE A 51 -8.65 4.55 2.30
CA ILE A 51 -9.07 5.92 2.58
C ILE A 51 -10.04 6.41 1.49
N GLY A 52 -9.70 6.23 0.21
CA GLY A 52 -10.55 6.66 -0.90
C GLY A 52 -11.94 6.00 -0.88
N TYR A 53 -11.99 4.71 -0.54
CA TYR A 53 -13.25 3.98 -0.35
C TYR A 53 -14.08 4.57 0.80
N ILE A 54 -13.45 4.79 1.95
CA ILE A 54 -14.09 5.36 3.14
C ILE A 54 -14.67 6.75 2.82
N LEU A 55 -13.86 7.64 2.22
CA LEU A 55 -14.30 8.98 1.85
C LEU A 55 -15.44 8.98 0.82
N SER A 56 -15.40 8.06 -0.15
CA SER A 56 -16.48 7.88 -1.13
C SER A 56 -17.80 7.52 -0.45
N LYS A 57 -17.76 6.62 0.55
CA LYS A 57 -18.95 6.25 1.35
C LYS A 57 -19.46 7.42 2.20
N PHE A 58 -18.57 8.18 2.85
CA PHE A 58 -18.96 9.38 3.60
C PHE A 58 -19.64 10.43 2.70
N LYS A 59 -19.08 10.68 1.51
CA LYS A 59 -19.68 11.60 0.53
C LYS A 59 -21.04 11.12 0.03
N PHE A 60 -21.18 9.81 -0.19
CA PHE A 60 -22.46 9.21 -0.57
C PHE A 60 -23.51 9.39 0.55
N TRP A 61 -23.12 9.24 1.81
CA TRP A 61 -24.01 9.43 2.96
C TRP A 61 -24.48 10.89 3.11
N LEU A 62 -23.60 11.86 2.87
CA LEU A 62 -23.95 13.30 2.91
C LEU A 62 -24.89 13.75 1.78
N LYS A 63 -24.97 12.99 0.68
CA LYS A 63 -25.74 13.36 -0.51
C LYS A 63 -27.14 12.71 -0.55
N LYS A 64 -27.47 11.91 0.46
CA LYS A 64 -28.73 11.20 0.62
C LYS A 64 -29.53 11.84 1.74
#